data_AF-W8T7E2-F1
#
_entry.id   AF-W8T7E2-F1
#
_cell.length_a   1.000
_cell.length_b   1.000
_cell.length_c   1.000
_cell.angle_alpha   90.00
_cell.angle_beta   90.00
_cell.angle_gamma   90.00
#
_symmetry.space_group_name_H-M   'P 1'
#
loop_
_entity.id
_entity.type
_entity.pdbx_description
1 polymer ?
#
loop_
_entity_poly.entity_id
_entity_poly.type
_entity_poly.pdbx_seq_one_letter_code
_entity_poly.pdbx_strand_id
1 'polypeptide(L)'
;MKKILAILRCKGGFSLLEVLMAITIIAVIMAIISPDIASAGHKAKLRADTASAACIGRAIELYVAEENINVAEDFDEAKMDTVLVGKGYITSISAPRSGGAWTAQYNGKKVTVKAGDSELYPEPVKDEGQTDVTSP
;
A
#
# COMPACT_ATOMS: atom_id res chain seq x y z
N MET A 1 -59.10 24.14 6.87
CA MET A 1 -57.76 23.70 7.31
C MET A 1 -57.84 22.38 8.09
N LYS A 2 -58.25 21.26 7.46
CA LYS A 2 -58.31 19.93 8.12
C LYS A 2 -57.65 18.81 7.32
N LYS A 3 -57.18 19.10 6.09
CA LYS A 3 -56.61 18.09 5.17
C LYS A 3 -55.17 17.68 5.52
N ILE A 4 -54.40 18.56 6.19
CA ILE A 4 -53.00 18.28 6.54
C ILE A 4 -52.85 17.22 7.65
N LEU A 5 -53.82 17.13 8.58
CA LEU A 5 -53.84 16.15 9.66
C LEU A 5 -54.24 14.73 9.20
N ALA A 6 -54.99 14.62 8.11
CA ALA A 6 -55.40 13.34 7.55
C ALA A 6 -54.24 12.61 6.84
N ILE A 7 -53.34 13.36 6.19
CA ILE A 7 -52.15 12.83 5.51
C ILE A 7 -51.15 12.24 6.53
N LEU A 8 -51.10 12.78 7.75
CA LEU A 8 -50.26 12.24 8.84
C LEU A 8 -50.80 10.94 9.47
N ARG A 9 -52.07 10.58 9.23
CA ARG A 9 -52.70 9.35 9.74
C ARG A 9 -52.65 8.19 8.74
N CYS A 10 -52.26 8.44 7.48
CA CYS A 10 -51.86 7.39 6.53
C CYS A 10 -50.37 7.02 6.71
N LYS A 11 -49.93 6.84 7.96
CA LYS A 11 -48.58 6.39 8.27
C LYS A 11 -48.70 4.99 8.86
N GLY A 12 -48.52 3.98 8.00
CA GLY A 12 -48.13 2.64 8.44
C GLY A 12 -46.79 2.77 9.13
N GLY A 13 -46.83 2.94 10.45
CA GLY A 13 -45.66 3.13 11.29
C GLY A 13 -44.92 1.82 11.48
N PHE A 14 -43.60 1.94 11.61
CA PHE A 14 -42.63 0.89 11.89
C PHE A 14 -43.08 0.02 13.08
N SER A 15 -43.28 -1.28 12.84
CA SER A 15 -43.63 -2.23 13.91
C SER A 15 -42.40 -2.54 14.76
N LEU A 16 -42.59 -2.72 16.07
CA LEU A 16 -41.51 -3.20 16.96
C LEU A 16 -40.95 -4.54 16.46
N LEU A 17 -41.82 -5.38 15.89
CA LEU A 17 -41.43 -6.66 15.31
C LEU A 17 -40.56 -6.50 14.06
N GLU A 18 -40.79 -5.49 13.23
CA GLU A 18 -39.96 -5.23 12.04
C GLU A 18 -38.55 -4.79 12.45
N VAL A 19 -38.42 -3.94 13.45
CA VAL A 19 -37.12 -3.53 13.97
C VAL A 19 -36.39 -4.72 14.57
N LEU A 20 -37.09 -5.50 15.39
CA LEU A 20 -36.54 -6.65 16.10
C LEU A 20 -36.07 -7.72 15.11
N MET A 21 -36.89 -8.05 14.11
CA MET A 21 -36.54 -9.03 13.08
C MET A 21 -35.35 -8.53 12.25
N ALA A 22 -35.33 -7.25 11.87
CA ALA A 22 -34.23 -6.67 11.10
C ALA A 22 -32.88 -6.74 11.86
N ILE A 23 -32.83 -6.28 13.11
CA ILE A 23 -31.58 -6.33 13.90
C ILE A 23 -31.16 -7.77 14.18
N THR A 24 -32.12 -8.69 14.35
CA THR A 24 -31.83 -10.12 14.58
C THR A 24 -31.16 -10.74 13.36
N ILE A 25 -31.70 -10.50 12.16
CA ILE A 25 -31.12 -11.01 10.91
C ILE A 25 -29.75 -10.38 10.65
N ILE A 26 -29.61 -9.07 10.86
CA ILE A 26 -28.32 -8.38 10.72
C ILE A 26 -27.28 -8.96 11.68
N ALA A 27 -27.64 -9.25 12.93
CA ALA A 27 -26.75 -9.85 13.91
C ALA A 27 -26.27 -11.25 13.49
N VAL A 28 -27.16 -12.09 12.95
CA VAL A 28 -26.80 -13.41 12.42
C VAL A 28 -25.84 -13.30 11.23
N ILE A 29 -26.10 -12.38 10.30
CA ILE A 29 -25.23 -12.16 9.13
C ILE A 29 -23.85 -11.65 9.55
N MET A 30 -23.79 -10.68 10.47
CA MET A 30 -22.53 -10.13 10.97
C MET A 30 -21.69 -11.15 11.76
N ALA A 31 -22.32 -12.19 12.34
CA ALA A 31 -21.58 -13.25 13.01
C ALA A 31 -20.81 -14.15 12.04
N ILE A 32 -21.26 -14.29 10.79
CA ILE A 32 -20.64 -15.15 9.77
C ILE A 32 -19.71 -14.34 8.86
N ILE A 33 -20.05 -13.08 8.60
CA ILE A 33 -19.30 -12.22 7.69
C ILE A 33 -18.28 -11.40 8.49
N SER A 34 -16.99 -11.68 8.26
CA SER A 34 -15.89 -10.80 8.68
C SER A 34 -15.24 -10.16 7.45
N PRO A 35 -15.19 -8.82 7.33
CA PRO A 35 -14.41 -8.18 6.28
C PRO A 35 -12.91 -8.28 6.62
N ASP A 36 -12.12 -8.89 5.74
CA ASP A 36 -10.67 -8.95 5.90
C ASP A 36 -10.00 -7.61 5.53
N ILE A 37 -10.14 -6.63 6.42
CA ILE A 37 -9.53 -5.31 6.27
C ILE A 37 -8.02 -5.34 6.58
N ALA A 38 -7.58 -6.33 7.37
CA ALA A 38 -6.19 -6.44 7.81
C ALA A 38 -5.27 -6.79 6.63
N SER A 39 -5.63 -7.78 5.81
CA SER A 39 -4.83 -8.15 4.65
C SER A 39 -4.82 -7.06 3.57
N ALA A 40 -5.95 -6.35 3.38
CA ALA A 40 -6.03 -5.22 2.46
C ALA A 40 -5.06 -4.08 2.85
N GLY A 41 -4.97 -3.77 4.15
CA GLY A 41 -4.03 -2.79 4.66
C GLY A 41 -2.57 -3.20 4.48
N HIS A 42 -2.25 -4.47 4.74
CA HIS A 42 -0.90 -5.00 4.54
C HIS A 42 -0.49 -4.96 3.05
N LYS A 43 -1.38 -5.38 2.14
CA LYS A 43 -1.16 -5.33 0.69
C LYS A 43 -0.94 -3.91 0.18
N ALA A 44 -1.69 -2.94 0.69
CA ALA A 44 -1.51 -1.54 0.32
C ALA A 44 -0.14 -1.00 0.76
N LYS A 45 0.36 -1.41 1.92
CA LYS A 45 1.69 -1.05 2.41
C LYS A 45 2.79 -1.65 1.51
N LEU A 46 2.74 -2.95 1.25
CA LEU A 46 3.72 -3.63 0.39
C LEU A 46 3.78 -3.03 -1.01
N ARG A 47 2.63 -2.72 -1.62
CA ARG A 47 2.58 -2.08 -2.94
C ARG A 47 3.13 -0.66 -2.93
N ALA A 48 2.85 0.12 -1.88
CA ALA A 48 3.40 1.46 -1.72
C ALA A 48 4.93 1.42 -1.55
N ASP A 49 5.44 0.45 -0.81
CA ASP A 49 6.88 0.27 -0.60
C ASP A 49 7.57 -0.23 -1.88
N THR A 50 6.93 -1.13 -2.62
CA THR A 50 7.42 -1.59 -3.94
C THR A 50 7.53 -0.43 -4.93
N ALA A 51 6.52 0.44 -4.99
CA ALA A 51 6.55 1.63 -5.84
C ALA A 51 7.67 2.61 -5.41
N SER A 52 7.81 2.83 -4.10
CA SER A 52 8.87 3.68 -3.54
C SER A 52 10.26 3.12 -3.85
N ALA A 53 10.46 1.81 -3.65
CA ALA A 53 11.70 1.10 -3.96
C ALA A 53 12.04 1.20 -5.46
N ALA A 54 11.05 1.12 -6.34
CA ALA A 54 11.25 1.26 -7.78
C ALA A 54 11.58 2.70 -8.20
N CYS A 55 11.12 3.71 -7.47
CA CYS A 55 11.56 5.10 -7.66
C CYS A 55 13.01 5.29 -7.20
N ILE A 56 13.37 4.76 -6.02
CA ILE A 56 14.74 4.82 -5.48
C ILE A 56 15.70 4.07 -6.42
N GLY A 57 15.34 2.86 -6.86
CA GLY A 57 16.17 2.05 -7.77
C GLY A 57 16.45 2.78 -9.08
N ARG A 58 15.44 3.39 -9.70
CA ARG A 58 15.60 4.22 -10.90
C ARG A 58 16.45 5.47 -10.66
N ALA A 59 16.30 6.11 -9.50
CA ALA A 59 17.12 7.26 -9.14
C ALA A 59 18.61 6.87 -9.02
N ILE A 60 18.90 5.70 -8.44
CA ILE A 60 20.26 5.16 -8.37
C ILE A 60 20.77 4.79 -9.76
N GLU A 61 19.97 4.14 -10.61
CA GLU A 61 20.35 3.84 -11.99
C GLU A 61 20.71 5.11 -12.78
N LEU A 62 19.93 6.18 -12.59
CA LEU A 62 20.19 7.48 -13.21
C LEU A 62 21.49 8.11 -12.67
N TYR A 63 21.69 8.11 -11.35
CA TYR A 63 22.91 8.59 -10.71
C TYR A 63 24.15 7.86 -11.22
N VAL A 64 24.11 6.52 -11.24
CA VAL A 64 25.19 5.66 -11.73
C VAL A 64 25.49 5.94 -13.20
N ALA A 65 24.47 6.13 -14.03
CA ALA A 65 24.63 6.42 -15.45
C ALA A 65 25.25 7.81 -15.71
N GLU A 66 24.84 8.83 -14.95
CA GLU A 66 25.35 10.20 -15.12
C GLU A 66 26.79 10.33 -14.59
N GLU A 67 27.08 9.74 -13.43
CA GLU A 67 28.38 9.85 -12.76
C GLU A 67 29.36 8.76 -13.21
N ASN A 68 28.99 7.94 -14.20
CA ASN A 68 29.79 6.86 -14.77
C ASN A 68 30.35 5.89 -13.71
N ILE A 69 29.53 5.58 -12.71
CA ILE A 69 29.92 4.69 -11.61
C ILE A 69 29.90 3.25 -12.12
N ASN A 70 31.07 2.62 -12.15
CA ASN A 70 31.20 1.24 -12.63
C ASN A 70 31.66 0.26 -11.53
N VAL A 71 31.70 0.74 -10.29
CA VAL A 71 32.08 -0.04 -9.10
C VAL A 71 30.87 -0.28 -8.22
N ALA A 72 30.93 -1.33 -7.41
CA ALA A 72 29.86 -1.61 -6.46
C ALA A 72 29.77 -0.48 -5.42
N GLU A 73 28.55 -0.04 -5.12
CA GLU A 73 28.30 1.01 -4.13
C GLU A 73 27.06 0.69 -3.30
N ASP A 74 27.22 0.86 -1.99
CA ASP A 74 26.13 0.75 -1.02
C ASP A 74 25.55 2.15 -0.73
N PHE A 75 24.22 2.20 -0.69
CA PHE A 75 23.41 3.35 -0.33
C PHE A 75 22.63 3.01 0.94
N ASP A 76 23.08 3.56 2.07
CA ASP A 76 22.31 3.62 3.31
C ASP A 76 21.40 4.85 3.32
N GLU A 77 20.52 4.99 4.32
CA GLU A 77 19.58 6.12 4.40
C GLU A 77 20.28 7.49 4.35
N ALA A 78 21.47 7.61 4.96
CA ALA A 78 22.24 8.86 4.98
C ALA A 78 22.83 9.19 3.60
N LYS A 79 23.38 8.21 2.88
CA LYS A 79 23.81 8.41 1.48
C LYS A 79 22.65 8.66 0.55
N MET A 80 21.52 7.98 0.73
CA MET A 80 20.35 8.23 -0.09
C MET A 80 19.86 9.67 0.03
N ASP A 81 19.83 10.22 1.24
CA ASP A 81 19.45 11.62 1.46
C ASP A 81 20.47 12.60 0.84
N THR A 82 21.77 12.39 1.08
CA THR A 82 22.80 13.31 0.57
C THR A 82 23.04 13.21 -0.94
N VAL A 83 22.95 12.00 -1.50
CA VAL A 83 23.27 11.73 -2.92
C VAL A 83 22.02 11.77 -3.78
N LEU A 84 20.93 11.09 -3.41
CA LEU A 84 19.74 11.02 -4.26
C LEU A 84 18.85 12.25 -4.08
N VAL A 85 18.60 12.67 -2.83
CA VAL A 85 17.79 13.87 -2.56
C VAL A 85 18.64 15.13 -2.76
N GLY A 86 19.85 15.16 -2.20
CA GLY A 86 20.75 16.31 -2.27
C GLY A 86 21.20 16.69 -3.69
N LYS A 87 21.36 15.71 -4.60
CA LYS A 87 21.64 15.98 -6.02
C LYS A 87 20.39 16.09 -6.90
N GLY A 88 19.20 15.89 -6.33
CA GLY A 88 17.92 16.10 -7.03
C GLY A 88 17.46 14.95 -7.93
N TYR A 89 18.02 13.74 -7.77
CA TYR A 89 17.53 12.54 -8.47
C TYR A 89 16.17 12.07 -7.97
N ILE A 90 15.83 12.38 -6.72
CA ILE A 90 14.51 12.14 -6.13
C ILE A 90 14.14 13.30 -5.20
N THR A 91 12.85 13.62 -5.10
CA THR A 91 12.38 14.77 -4.30
C THR A 91 12.38 14.50 -2.80
N SER A 92 12.05 13.28 -2.39
CA SER A 92 12.12 12.84 -1.01
C SER A 92 12.03 11.32 -0.92
N ILE A 93 12.54 10.77 0.18
CA ILE A 93 12.45 9.36 0.52
C ILE A 93 11.66 9.27 1.82
N SER A 94 10.47 8.67 1.76
CA SER A 94 9.65 8.43 2.95
C SER A 94 10.04 7.08 3.57
N ALA A 95 9.97 6.96 4.89
CA ALA A 95 10.24 5.70 5.59
C ALA A 95 9.33 4.55 5.07
N PRO A 96 9.82 3.30 5.01
CA PRO A 96 9.03 2.16 4.54
C PRO A 96 7.78 1.94 5.40
N ARG A 97 6.63 1.69 4.77
CA ARG A 97 5.35 1.47 5.46
C ARG A 97 5.20 0.05 6.02
N SER A 98 5.97 -0.90 5.49
CA SER A 98 6.10 -2.28 5.96
C SER A 98 7.05 -2.40 7.17
N GLY A 99 7.76 -1.33 7.52
CA GLY A 99 8.74 -1.29 8.61
C GLY A 99 10.17 -1.55 8.14
N GLY A 100 11.14 -1.17 8.97
CA GLY A 100 12.58 -1.25 8.66
C GLY A 100 13.15 0.04 8.07
N ALA A 101 14.42 -0.04 7.68
CA ALA A 101 15.17 1.04 7.03
C ALA A 101 15.34 0.76 5.53
N TRP A 102 15.49 1.81 4.72
CA TRP A 102 15.86 1.65 3.31
C TRP A 102 17.34 1.29 3.19
N THR A 103 17.64 0.23 2.43
CA THR A 103 19.02 -0.06 2.01
C THR A 103 19.02 -0.37 0.53
N ALA A 104 19.98 0.18 -0.21
CA ALA A 104 20.16 -0.17 -1.61
C ALA A 104 21.63 -0.47 -1.91
N GLN A 105 21.84 -1.31 -2.91
CA GLN A 105 23.16 -1.70 -3.35
C GLN A 105 23.19 -1.71 -4.88
N TYR A 106 24.25 -1.14 -5.44
CA TYR A 106 24.63 -1.30 -6.83
C TYR A 106 25.81 -2.25 -6.91
N ASN A 107 25.72 -3.29 -7.74
CA ASN A 107 26.82 -4.27 -7.90
C ASN A 107 27.49 -4.15 -9.29
N GLY A 108 27.64 -2.92 -9.81
CA GLY A 108 28.26 -2.66 -11.13
C GLY A 108 27.44 -3.08 -12.35
N LYS A 109 26.31 -3.77 -12.15
CA LYS A 109 25.42 -4.26 -13.23
C LYS A 109 23.93 -4.18 -12.90
N LYS A 110 23.57 -4.23 -11.62
CA LYS A 110 22.19 -4.25 -11.14
C LYS A 110 22.07 -3.44 -9.86
N VAL A 111 20.94 -2.77 -9.70
CA VAL A 111 20.53 -2.09 -8.47
C VAL A 111 19.52 -2.96 -7.74
N THR A 112 19.73 -3.15 -6.44
CA THR A 112 18.78 -3.83 -5.53
C THR A 112 18.38 -2.88 -4.42
N VAL A 113 17.09 -2.79 -4.11
CA VAL A 113 16.56 -1.94 -3.03
C VAL A 113 15.76 -2.81 -2.06
N LYS A 114 16.04 -2.67 -0.76
CA LYS A 114 15.39 -3.40 0.33
C LYS A 114 14.71 -2.45 1.31
N ALA A 115 13.57 -2.87 1.84
CA ALA A 115 12.98 -2.33 3.06
C ALA A 115 13.14 -3.37 4.17
N GLY A 116 14.04 -3.12 5.13
CA GLY A 116 14.44 -4.15 6.10
C GLY A 116 15.04 -5.37 5.40
N ASP A 117 14.49 -6.56 5.66
CA ASP A 117 14.97 -7.83 5.09
C ASP A 117 14.37 -8.14 3.70
N SER A 118 13.39 -7.37 3.23
CA SER A 118 12.66 -7.67 1.99
C SER A 118 13.22 -6.91 0.78
N GLU A 119 13.71 -7.66 -0.22
CA GLU A 119 14.10 -7.12 -1.53
C GLU A 119 12.86 -6.76 -2.35
N LEU A 120 12.69 -5.47 -2.67
CA LEU A 120 11.52 -4.90 -3.35
C LEU A 120 11.81 -4.44 -4.80
N TYR A 121 13.09 -4.41 -5.19
CA TYR A 121 13.57 -4.03 -6.51
C TYR A 121 14.81 -4.88 -6.86
N PRO A 122 14.97 -5.38 -8.11
CA PRO A 122 14.20 -5.03 -9.32
C PRO A 122 12.86 -5.75 -9.49
N GLU A 123 12.64 -6.86 -8.79
CA GLU A 123 11.37 -7.59 -8.83
C GLU A 123 10.50 -7.19 -7.63
N PRO A 124 9.20 -6.98 -7.81
CA PRO A 124 8.29 -6.74 -6.70
C PRO A 124 8.26 -7.97 -5.78
N VAL A 125 8.10 -7.77 -4.46
CA VAL A 125 7.92 -8.87 -3.51
C VAL A 125 6.72 -9.72 -3.96
N LYS A 126 6.97 -11.02 -4.16
CA LYS A 126 5.94 -11.99 -4.52
C LYS A 126 5.01 -12.17 -3.32
N ASP A 127 3.81 -11.60 -3.42
CA ASP A 127 2.72 -11.86 -2.47
C ASP A 127 2.31 -13.34 -2.63
N GLU A 128 2.44 -14.16 -1.59
CA GLU A 128 2.11 -15.60 -1.64
C GLU A 128 0.62 -15.89 -1.99
N GLY A 129 -0.21 -14.86 -2.17
CA GLY A 129 -1.57 -14.95 -2.70
C GLY A 129 -1.77 -14.42 -4.12
N GLN A 130 -0.71 -14.06 -4.84
CA GLN A 130 -0.81 -13.60 -6.24
C GLN A 130 -0.58 -14.81 -7.16
N THR A 131 -1.68 -15.47 -7.56
CA THR A 131 -1.64 -16.29 -8.77
C THR A 131 -1.17 -15.40 -9.91
N ASP A 132 0.01 -15.71 -10.43
CA ASP A 132 0.63 -15.09 -11.57
C ASP A 132 -0.31 -15.16 -12.78
N VAL A 133 -1.09 -14.10 -12.98
CA VAL A 133 -1.85 -13.85 -14.21
C VAL A 133 -1.06 -12.91 -15.10
N THR A 134 0.23 -13.19 -15.30
CA THR A 134 1.01 -12.56 -16.37
C THR A 134 2.18 -13.47 -16.78
N SER A 135 1.84 -14.61 -17.39
CA SER A 135 2.70 -15.20 -18.43
C SER A 135 1.92 -15.18 -19.75
N PRO A 136 2.52 -14.70 -20.85
CA PRO A 136 1.90 -14.69 -22.18
C PRO A 136 1.60 -16.09 -22.72
#